data_AF-A0A6S7IVC5-F1
#
_entry.id   AF-A0A6S7IVC5-F1
#
_cell.length_a   1.000
_cell.length_b   1.000
_cell.length_c   1.000
_cell.angle_alpha   90.00
_cell.angle_beta   90.00
_cell.angle_gamma   90.00
#
_symmetry.space_group_name_H-M   'P 1'
#
loop_
_entity.id
_entity.type
_entity.pdbx_description
1 polymer ?
#
loop_
_entity_poly.entity_id
_entity_poly.type
_entity_poly.pdbx_seq_one_letter_code
_entity_poly.pdbx_strand_id
1 'polypeptide(L)'
;VLTVTRKRSPILHTYQLGCKELLCVGQEKDLGVTLTSNLSWDTHINVIIAKSNKLLGLLKRTCPLLTDVKVRRTLYLSLVKSQVSYATEVWSPVNIHLKSKVEKIQRRATAWILKSKQGEIPYQQRLIALNLLPLCYDREINDL
;
A
#
# COMPACT_ATOMS: atom_id res chain seq x y z
N VAL A 1 -15.59 -13.41 15.71
CA VAL A 1 -14.52 -13.06 16.67
C VAL A 1 -13.17 -13.25 16.02
N LEU A 2 -12.32 -12.24 16.08
CA LEU A 2 -10.93 -12.34 15.64
C LEU A 2 -10.02 -12.28 16.88
N THR A 3 -9.37 -13.40 17.21
CA THR A 3 -8.34 -13.41 18.26
C THR A 3 -7.01 -12.98 17.65
N VAL A 4 -6.50 -11.83 18.07
CA VAL A 4 -5.24 -11.27 17.57
C VAL A 4 -4.12 -11.50 18.57
N THR A 5 -3.11 -12.29 18.21
CA THR A 5 -1.94 -12.54 19.06
C THR A 5 -0.73 -13.03 18.28
N ARG A 6 0.47 -12.79 18.82
CA ARG A 6 1.73 -13.37 18.32
C ARG A 6 2.15 -14.66 19.07
N LYS A 7 1.35 -15.13 20.02
CA LYS A 7 1.63 -16.37 20.77
C LYS A 7 1.51 -17.59 19.85
N ARG A 8 2.42 -18.56 20.01
CA ARG A 8 2.38 -19.83 19.26
C ARG A 8 1.16 -20.69 19.62
N SER A 9 0.73 -20.62 20.88
CA SER A 9 -0.50 -21.23 21.39
C SER A 9 -1.49 -20.13 21.81
N PRO A 10 -2.37 -19.69 20.88
CA PRO A 10 -3.40 -18.71 21.20
C PRO A 10 -4.46 -19.33 22.14
N ILE A 11 -4.96 -18.54 23.08
CA ILE A 11 -6.14 -18.92 23.85
C ILE A 11 -7.35 -18.66 22.97
N LEU A 12 -7.99 -19.74 22.53
CA LEU A 12 -9.24 -19.66 21.77
C LEU A 12 -10.40 -19.78 22.75
N HIS A 13 -11.30 -18.81 22.69
CA HIS A 13 -12.52 -18.79 23.47
C HIS A 13 -13.71 -18.70 22.54
N THR A 14 -14.70 -19.55 22.78
CA THR A 14 -15.97 -19.53 22.06
C THR A 14 -16.87 -18.49 22.69
N TYR A 15 -17.15 -17.41 21.97
CA TYR A 15 -18.03 -16.36 22.44
C TYR A 15 -19.45 -16.60 21.93
N GLN A 16 -20.44 -16.28 22.77
CA GLN A 16 -21.86 -16.30 22.41
C GLN A 16 -22.45 -14.91 22.60
N LEU A 17 -23.30 -14.48 21.67
CA LEU A 17 -24.10 -13.27 21.78
C LEU A 17 -25.57 -13.68 21.84
N GLY A 18 -26.18 -13.56 23.02
CA GLY A 18 -27.49 -14.17 23.29
C GLY A 18 -27.41 -15.69 23.13
N CYS A 19 -28.29 -16.26 22.30
CA CYS A 19 -28.31 -17.70 22.00
C CYS A 19 -27.54 -18.08 20.73
N LYS A 20 -26.67 -17.20 20.19
CA LYS A 20 -25.90 -17.47 18.97
C LYS A 20 -24.41 -17.49 19.22
N GLU A 21 -23.76 -18.57 18.79
CA GLU A 21 -22.31 -18.68 18.80
C GLU A 21 -21.68 -17.79 17.73
N LEU A 22 -20.63 -17.06 18.11
CA LEU A 22 -19.91 -16.18 17.20
C LEU A 22 -18.78 -16.96 16.51
N LEU A 23 -18.78 -16.93 15.18
CA LEU A 23 -17.74 -17.59 14.38
C LEU A 23 -16.36 -16.98 14.63
N CYS A 24 -15.37 -17.82 14.85
CA CYS A 24 -13.97 -17.42 14.89
C CYS A 24 -13.40 -17.29 13.48
N VAL A 25 -12.82 -16.13 13.16
CA VAL A 25 -12.22 -15.84 11.86
C VAL A 25 -10.71 -15.59 12.03
N GLY A 26 -9.92 -15.96 11.01
CA GLY A 26 -8.47 -15.74 11.00
C GLY A 26 -8.05 -14.40 10.40
N GLN A 27 -8.97 -13.71 9.72
CA GLN A 27 -8.75 -12.42 9.09
C GLN A 27 -10.06 -11.64 9.11
N GLU A 28 -9.99 -10.34 9.39
CA GLU A 28 -11.15 -9.43 9.35
C GLU A 28 -10.74 -8.13 8.67
N LYS A 29 -11.66 -7.50 7.96
CA LYS A 29 -11.40 -6.23 7.28
C LYS A 29 -12.21 -5.13 7.94
N ASP A 30 -11.50 -4.15 8.50
CA ASP A 30 -12.12 -2.99 9.14
C ASP A 30 -11.54 -1.69 8.60
N LEU A 31 -12.42 -0.73 8.28
CA LEU A 31 -12.09 0.56 7.67
C LEU A 31 -11.14 0.49 6.46
N GLY A 32 -11.14 -0.61 5.71
CA GLY A 32 -10.23 -0.79 4.57
C GLY A 32 -8.87 -1.41 4.92
N VAL A 33 -8.54 -1.53 6.21
CA VAL A 33 -7.39 -2.25 6.73
C VAL A 33 -7.76 -3.71 6.96
N THR A 34 -6.85 -4.64 6.68
CA THR A 34 -7.11 -6.07 6.86
C THR A 34 -6.23 -6.62 7.97
N LEU A 35 -6.87 -7.00 9.07
CA LEU A 35 -6.22 -7.55 10.25
C LEU A 35 -6.21 -9.07 10.17
N THR A 36 -5.08 -9.66 10.51
CA THR A 36 -4.89 -11.11 10.58
C THR A 36 -4.71 -11.53 12.04
N SER A 37 -5.11 -12.76 12.38
CA SER A 37 -5.01 -13.28 13.75
C SER A 37 -3.56 -13.32 14.28
N ASN A 38 -2.58 -13.48 13.38
CA ASN A 38 -1.15 -13.46 13.70
C ASN A 38 -0.52 -12.06 13.66
N LEU A 39 -1.31 -11.00 13.43
CA LEU A 39 -0.85 -9.62 13.28
C LEU A 39 0.23 -9.44 12.19
N SER A 40 0.17 -10.25 11.13
CA SER A 40 0.97 -10.09 9.93
C SER A 40 0.28 -9.15 8.95
N TRP A 41 1.05 -8.17 8.45
CA TRP A 41 0.59 -7.20 7.45
C TRP A 41 0.83 -7.64 6.01
N ASP A 42 1.43 -8.81 5.79
CA ASP A 42 1.82 -9.30 4.47
C ASP A 42 0.62 -9.38 3.52
N THR A 43 -0.49 -9.98 3.97
CA THR A 43 -1.71 -10.11 3.17
C THR A 43 -2.28 -8.75 2.81
N HIS A 44 -2.41 -7.86 3.79
CA HIS A 44 -2.91 -6.50 3.62
C HIS A 44 -2.05 -5.68 2.65
N ILE A 45 -0.73 -5.69 2.84
CA ILE A 45 0.22 -4.95 1.99
C ILE A 45 0.19 -5.48 0.56
N ASN A 46 0.13 -6.79 0.35
CA ASN A 46 0.02 -7.37 -1.00
C ASN A 46 -1.28 -6.93 -1.69
N VAL A 47 -2.39 -6.83 -0.95
CA VAL A 47 -3.67 -6.31 -1.49
C VAL A 47 -3.55 -4.84 -1.88
N ILE A 48 -2.93 -3.99 -1.05
CA ILE A 48 -2.68 -2.57 -1.38
C ILE A 48 -1.80 -2.45 -2.62
N ILE A 49 -0.72 -3.24 -2.69
CA ILE A 49 0.19 -3.25 -3.85
C ILE A 49 -0.58 -3.64 -5.13
N ALA A 50 -1.40 -4.68 -5.07
CA ALA A 50 -2.18 -5.13 -6.22
C ALA A 50 -3.17 -4.06 -6.69
N LYS A 51 -3.94 -3.47 -5.76
CA LYS A 51 -4.88 -2.37 -6.06
C LYS A 51 -4.19 -1.18 -6.69
N SER A 52 -3.06 -0.75 -6.12
CA SER A 52 -2.29 0.40 -6.59
C SER A 52 -1.69 0.17 -7.98
N ASN A 53 -1.18 -1.05 -8.24
CA ASN A 53 -0.69 -1.41 -9.59
C ASN A 53 -1.84 -1.48 -10.60
N LYS A 54 -3.02 -2.01 -10.23
CA LYS A 54 -4.20 -2.04 -11.09
C LYS A 54 -4.63 -0.62 -11.48
N LEU A 55 -4.63 0.30 -10.52
CA LEU A 55 -4.97 1.71 -10.74
C LEU A 55 -3.94 2.41 -11.62
N LEU A 56 -2.64 2.20 -11.37
CA LEU A 56 -1.59 2.70 -12.25
C LEU A 56 -1.71 2.14 -13.69
N GLY A 57 -2.06 0.86 -13.82
CA GLY A 57 -2.31 0.21 -15.10
C GLY A 57 -3.57 0.74 -15.80
N LEU A 58 -4.60 1.15 -15.06
CA LEU A 58 -5.77 1.84 -15.59
C LEU A 58 -5.36 3.22 -16.12
N LEU A 59 -4.66 4.03 -15.33
CA LEU A 59 -4.17 5.35 -15.76
C LEU A 59 -3.32 5.26 -17.03
N LYS A 60 -2.43 4.26 -17.11
CA LYS A 60 -1.63 4.01 -18.32
C LYS A 60 -2.47 3.77 -19.58
N ARG A 61 -3.61 3.09 -19.45
CA ARG A 61 -4.49 2.72 -20.57
C ARG A 61 -5.48 3.82 -20.93
N THR A 62 -6.03 4.51 -19.94
CA THR A 62 -7.06 5.54 -20.13
C THR A 62 -6.47 6.89 -20.50
N CYS A 63 -5.20 7.15 -20.12
CA CYS A 63 -4.54 8.43 -20.32
C CYS A 63 -3.32 8.35 -21.28
N PRO A 64 -3.43 7.72 -22.48
CA PRO A 64 -2.27 7.58 -23.37
C PRO A 64 -1.80 8.91 -23.96
N LEU A 65 -2.76 9.80 -24.27
CA LEU A 65 -2.51 11.10 -24.90
C LEU A 65 -2.12 12.21 -23.93
N LEU A 66 -2.30 12.00 -22.62
CA LEU A 66 -1.87 12.96 -21.61
C LEU A 66 -0.36 13.10 -21.69
N THR A 67 0.16 14.22 -22.18
CA THR A 67 1.59 14.51 -22.31
C THR A 67 2.14 15.28 -21.11
N ASP A 68 1.29 16.03 -20.42
CA ASP A 68 1.70 16.88 -19.30
C ASP A 68 2.13 16.06 -18.07
N VAL A 69 3.40 16.24 -17.69
CA VAL A 69 4.03 15.66 -16.51
C VAL A 69 3.31 16.08 -15.23
N LYS A 70 2.87 17.33 -15.13
CA LYS A 70 2.17 17.86 -13.94
C LYS A 70 0.84 17.16 -13.75
N VAL A 71 0.04 17.00 -14.80
CA VAL A 71 -1.26 16.31 -14.72
C VAL A 71 -1.09 14.85 -14.31
N ARG A 72 -0.10 14.15 -14.90
CA ARG A 72 0.19 12.75 -14.52
C ARG A 72 0.68 12.62 -13.09
N ARG A 73 1.50 13.58 -12.62
CA ARG A 73 1.93 13.65 -11.23
C ARG A 73 0.71 13.82 -10.31
N THR A 74 -0.19 14.74 -10.62
CA THR A 74 -1.43 14.96 -9.84
C THR A 74 -2.30 13.70 -9.79
N LEU A 75 -2.48 13.00 -10.93
CA LEU A 75 -3.21 11.74 -10.97
C LEU A 75 -2.55 10.66 -10.11
N TYR A 76 -1.23 10.54 -10.18
CA TYR A 76 -0.49 9.61 -9.33
C TYR A 76 -0.67 9.92 -7.84
N LEU A 77 -0.50 11.19 -7.44
CA LEU A 77 -0.63 11.62 -6.04
C LEU A 77 -2.04 11.36 -5.49
N SER A 78 -3.07 11.80 -6.23
CA SER A 78 -4.46 11.73 -5.80
C SER A 78 -5.04 10.33 -5.78
N LEU A 79 -4.62 9.44 -6.70
CA LEU A 79 -5.25 8.13 -6.87
C LEU A 79 -4.37 6.98 -6.37
N VAL A 80 -3.09 6.96 -6.71
CA VAL A 80 -2.21 5.82 -6.41
C VAL A 80 -1.49 6.03 -5.08
N LYS A 81 -0.88 7.20 -4.87
CA LYS A 81 -0.15 7.49 -3.62
C LYS A 81 -1.09 7.53 -2.43
N SER A 82 -2.24 8.19 -2.55
CA SER A 82 -3.28 8.22 -1.51
C SER A 82 -3.68 6.82 -1.02
N GLN A 83 -3.84 5.85 -1.93
CA GLN A 83 -4.16 4.45 -1.59
C GLN A 83 -3.01 3.74 -0.84
N VAL A 84 -1.76 4.06 -1.17
CA VAL A 84 -0.56 3.44 -0.56
C VAL A 84 -0.19 4.10 0.77
N SER A 85 -0.60 5.35 0.98
CA SER A 85 -0.39 6.11 2.20
C SER A 85 -1.54 5.98 3.20
N TYR A 86 -2.68 5.40 2.81
CA TYR A 86 -3.80 5.23 3.71
C TYR A 86 -3.48 4.31 4.89
N ALA A 87 -3.75 4.77 6.11
CA ALA A 87 -3.58 4.04 7.37
C ALA A 87 -2.15 3.49 7.60
N THR A 88 -1.12 4.15 7.06
CA THR A 88 0.27 3.69 7.20
C THR A 88 0.72 3.58 8.64
N GLU A 89 0.22 4.43 9.53
CA GLU A 89 0.46 4.38 10.98
C GLU A 89 0.14 3.01 11.58
N VAL A 90 -0.87 2.31 11.05
CA VAL A 90 -1.34 1.02 11.57
C VAL A 90 -0.50 -0.14 11.03
N TRP A 91 -0.26 -0.17 9.72
CA TRP A 91 0.27 -1.36 9.03
C TRP A 91 1.70 -1.22 8.49
N SER A 92 2.35 -0.05 8.66
CA SER A 92 3.66 0.24 8.05
C SER A 92 4.63 -0.96 8.22
N PRO A 93 5.10 -1.56 7.11
CA PRO A 93 5.86 -2.79 7.20
C PRO A 93 7.20 -2.54 7.86
N VAL A 94 7.50 -3.30 8.92
CA VAL A 94 8.85 -3.36 9.48
C VAL A 94 9.81 -4.09 8.53
N ASN A 95 9.30 -5.05 7.75
CA ASN A 95 10.09 -5.87 6.86
C ASN A 95 10.59 -5.09 5.62
N ILE A 96 11.92 -5.07 5.44
CA ILE A 96 12.62 -4.42 4.32
C ILE A 96 12.11 -4.92 2.95
N HIS A 97 11.77 -6.20 2.82
CA HIS A 97 11.24 -6.77 1.58
C HIS A 97 9.88 -6.18 1.21
N LEU A 98 8.99 -6.03 2.19
CA LEU A 98 7.68 -5.42 1.98
C LEU A 98 7.81 -3.93 1.67
N LYS A 99 8.69 -3.21 2.39
CA LYS A 99 9.03 -1.81 2.06
C LYS A 99 9.50 -1.68 0.61
N SER A 100 10.41 -2.55 0.16
CA SER A 100 10.91 -2.58 -1.22
C SER A 100 9.81 -2.89 -2.24
N LYS A 101 8.90 -3.84 -1.95
CA LYS A 101 7.76 -4.14 -2.83
C LYS A 101 6.83 -2.94 -3.00
N VAL A 102 6.55 -2.20 -1.92
CA VAL A 102 5.74 -0.98 -1.98
C VAL A 102 6.46 0.11 -2.79
N GLU A 103 7.75 0.30 -2.55
CA GLU A 103 8.57 1.29 -3.27
C GLU A 103 8.61 1.05 -4.80
N LYS A 104 8.49 -0.21 -5.24
CA LYS A 104 8.37 -0.54 -6.67
C LYS A 104 7.16 0.12 -7.34
N ILE A 105 6.09 0.42 -6.62
CA ILE A 105 4.93 1.14 -7.16
C ILE A 105 5.34 2.56 -7.55
N GLN A 106 6.02 3.28 -6.65
CA GLN A 106 6.51 4.63 -6.94
C GLN A 106 7.52 4.61 -8.09
N ARG A 107 8.44 3.65 -8.12
CA ARG A 107 9.40 3.48 -9.23
C ARG A 107 8.74 3.29 -10.60
N ARG A 108 7.62 2.55 -10.65
CA ARG A 108 6.85 2.33 -11.88
C ARG A 108 6.00 3.55 -12.25
N ALA A 109 5.49 4.27 -11.26
CA ALA A 109 4.71 5.48 -11.47
C ALA A 109 5.58 6.63 -11.99
N THR A 110 6.74 6.88 -11.38
CA THR A 110 7.67 7.93 -11.83
C THR A 110 8.19 7.68 -13.23
N ALA A 111 8.43 6.41 -13.61
CA ALA A 111 8.74 6.03 -14.99
C ALA A 111 7.65 6.45 -15.97
N TRP A 112 6.39 6.16 -15.61
CA TRP A 112 5.24 6.49 -16.43
C TRP A 112 5.01 7.99 -16.56
N ILE A 113 5.11 8.72 -15.45
CA ILE A 113 4.92 10.17 -15.42
C ILE A 113 5.89 10.86 -16.40
N LEU A 114 7.18 10.51 -16.33
CA LEU A 114 8.24 11.10 -17.16
C LEU A 114 8.36 10.50 -18.57
N LYS A 115 7.56 9.48 -18.92
CA LYS A 115 7.72 8.69 -20.16
C LYS A 115 9.12 8.09 -20.38
N SER A 116 9.95 8.00 -19.33
CA SER A 116 11.28 7.38 -19.42
C SER A 116 11.16 5.86 -19.50
N LYS A 117 11.97 5.20 -20.33
CA LYS A 117 12.11 3.74 -20.25
C LYS A 117 12.80 3.36 -18.94
N GLN A 118 12.56 2.12 -18.52
CA GLN A 118 13.13 1.62 -17.27
C GLN A 118 14.66 1.48 -17.43
N GLY A 119 15.41 2.29 -16.68
CA GLY A 119 16.88 2.31 -16.70
C GLY A 119 17.49 3.54 -17.38
N GLU A 120 16.74 4.32 -18.15
CA GLU A 120 17.25 5.55 -18.79
C GLU A 120 17.59 6.63 -17.76
N ILE A 121 16.72 6.81 -16.77
CA ILE A 121 16.91 7.78 -15.69
C ILE A 121 16.96 7.04 -14.35
N PRO A 122 18.06 7.17 -13.58
CA PRO A 122 18.15 6.67 -12.22
C PRO A 122 16.95 7.07 -11.36
N TYR A 123 16.52 6.19 -10.46
CA TYR A 123 15.33 6.44 -9.64
C TYR A 123 15.40 7.75 -8.83
N GLN A 124 16.54 8.03 -8.21
CA GLN A 124 16.75 9.24 -7.43
C GLN A 124 16.56 10.51 -8.26
N GLN A 125 17.09 10.55 -9.49
CA GLN A 125 16.91 11.69 -10.39
C GLN A 125 15.45 11.89 -10.78
N ARG A 126 14.70 10.81 -10.99
CA ARG A 126 13.24 10.90 -11.27
C ARG A 126 12.46 11.46 -10.09
N LEU A 127 12.89 11.17 -8.86
CA LEU A 127 12.29 11.73 -7.65
C LEU A 127 12.54 13.23 -7.53
N ILE A 128 13.78 13.66 -7.77
CA ILE A 128 14.15 15.08 -7.77
C ILE A 128 13.36 15.83 -8.85
N ALA A 129 13.30 15.32 -10.07
CA ALA A 129 12.56 15.93 -11.18
C ALA A 129 11.06 16.07 -10.90
N LEU A 130 10.48 15.13 -10.15
CA LEU A 130 9.07 15.14 -9.79
C LEU A 130 8.80 15.79 -8.43
N ASN A 131 9.83 16.28 -7.74
CA ASN A 131 9.75 16.78 -6.37
C ASN A 131 8.95 15.81 -5.47
N LEU A 132 9.43 14.56 -5.36
CA LEU A 132 8.82 13.49 -4.57
C LEU A 132 9.85 12.90 -3.61
N LEU A 133 9.42 12.58 -2.40
CA LEU A 133 10.19 11.78 -1.45
C LEU A 133 9.97 10.28 -1.69
N PRO A 134 10.96 9.41 -1.44
CA PRO A 134 10.74 7.96 -1.40
C PRO A 134 9.61 7.60 -0.43
N LEU A 135 8.80 6.57 -0.72
CA LEU A 135 7.63 6.26 0.12
C LEU A 135 8.01 5.89 1.55
N CYS A 136 9.21 5.33 1.75
CA CYS A 136 9.69 5.02 3.09
C CYS A 136 9.85 6.27 3.97
N TYR A 137 10.43 7.34 3.43
CA TYR A 137 10.68 8.58 4.18
C TYR A 137 9.45 9.50 4.24
N ASP A 138 8.63 9.48 3.20
CA ASP A 138 7.39 10.26 3.16
C ASP A 138 6.44 9.87 4.30
N ARG A 139 6.44 8.59 4.69
CA ARG A 139 5.65 8.10 5.83
C ARG A 139 6.21 8.59 7.16
N GLU A 140 7.53 8.52 7.32
CA GLU A 140 8.21 8.97 8.54
C GLU A 140 8.00 10.47 8.80
N ILE A 141 7.82 11.29 7.76
CA ILE A 141 7.58 12.73 7.91
C ILE A 141 6.10 13.06 8.13
N ASN A 142 5.17 12.31 7.50
CA ASN A 142 3.73 12.59 7.63
C ASN A 142 3.09 11.93 8.87
N ASP A 143 3.71 10.87 9.41
CA ASP A 143 3.23 10.11 10.57
C ASP A 143 3.85 10.62 11.91
N LEU A 144 4.64 11.71 11.89
CA LEU A 144 5.18 12.44 13.05
C LEU A 144 4.47 13.79 13.23
#